data_AF-A0A7C9CL29-F1
#
_entry.id   AF-A0A7C9CL29-F1
#
_cell.length_a   1.000
_cell.length_b   1.000
_cell.length_c   1.000
_cell.angle_alpha   90.00
_cell.angle_beta   90.00
_cell.angle_gamma   90.00
#
_symmetry.space_group_name_H-M   'P 1'
#
loop_
_entity.id
_entity.type
_entity.pdbx_description
1 polymer ?
#
loop_
_entity_poly.entity_id
_entity_poly.type
_entity_poly.pdbx_seq_one_letter_code
_entity_poly.pdbx_strand_id
1 'polypeptide(L)'
;MEGAEYQRQLLRDVFGGSSDSEEEEAEVFDEVSSSLNNQSTDAERGLPLSASIPNPSRSWSWQRIEAINGLWLSTDFLSPQQQSSLLFAIKKEGWFIELSHNQAMRFGDLPFWADELSDCIREAICGSERETNIEDCDNEASILPSQLLLRDPFFDQLIANVYQPG
;
A
#
# COMPACT_ATOMS: atom_id res chain seq x y z
N MET A 1 52.12 -0.73 -17.14
CA MET A 1 50.91 0.00 -17.58
C MET A 1 49.85 -1.03 -17.95
N GLU A 2 49.55 -1.96 -17.04
CA GLU A 2 48.90 -3.26 -17.36
C GLU A 2 47.78 -3.63 -16.34
N GLY A 3 47.76 -2.99 -15.16
CA GLY A 3 46.74 -3.24 -14.14
C GLY A 3 45.41 -2.50 -14.35
N ALA A 4 45.43 -1.37 -15.07
CA ALA A 4 44.22 -0.56 -15.30
C ALA A 4 43.27 -1.19 -16.33
N GLU A 5 43.81 -1.92 -17.30
CA GLU A 5 43.03 -2.61 -18.33
C GLU A 5 42.35 -3.86 -17.76
N TYR A 6 43.04 -4.60 -16.89
CA TYR A 6 42.49 -5.76 -16.19
C TYR A 6 41.29 -5.38 -15.31
N GLN A 7 41.38 -4.27 -14.57
CA GLN A 7 40.27 -3.78 -13.76
C GLN A 7 39.06 -3.38 -14.61
N ARG A 8 39.28 -2.76 -15.78
CA ARG A 8 38.20 -2.38 -16.70
C ARG A 8 37.51 -3.61 -17.31
N GLN A 9 38.27 -4.66 -17.61
CA GLN A 9 37.73 -5.91 -18.14
C GLN A 9 36.89 -6.64 -17.08
N LEU A 10 37.39 -6.73 -15.85
CA LEU A 10 36.66 -7.34 -14.73
C LEU A 10 35.33 -6.63 -14.45
N LEU A 11 35.33 -5.29 -14.53
CA LEU A 11 34.10 -4.51 -14.34
C LEU A 11 33.10 -4.71 -15.48
N ARG A 12 33.54 -4.82 -16.74
CA ARG A 12 32.64 -5.15 -17.87
C ARG A 12 32.05 -6.56 -17.77
N ASP A 13 32.85 -7.54 -17.36
CA ASP A 13 32.39 -8.92 -17.26
C ASP A 13 31.37 -9.10 -16.12
N VAL A 14 31.48 -8.30 -15.04
CA VAL A 14 30.56 -8.34 -13.90
C VAL A 14 29.30 -7.48 -14.12
N PHE A 15 29.44 -6.29 -14.69
CA PHE A 15 28.34 -5.31 -14.77
C PHE A 15 27.73 -5.14 -16.16
N GLY A 16 28.29 -5.81 -17.18
CA GLY A 16 27.94 -5.56 -18.57
C GLY A 16 28.54 -4.24 -19.08
N GLY A 17 28.73 -4.12 -20.40
CA GLY A 17 29.13 -2.86 -21.00
C GLY A 17 28.03 -1.81 -20.80
N SER A 18 28.39 -0.60 -20.35
CA SER A 18 27.48 0.54 -20.33
C SER A 18 26.93 0.76 -21.75
N SER A 19 25.67 0.38 -21.96
CA SER A 19 24.95 0.65 -23.20
C SER A 19 24.40 2.07 -23.10
N ASP A 20 25.26 3.02 -23.46
CA ASP A 20 24.85 4.40 -23.68
C ASP A 20 24.57 4.54 -25.18
N SER A 21 23.30 4.35 -25.55
CA SER A 21 22.80 4.60 -26.90
C SER A 21 21.75 5.70 -26.80
N GLU A 22 22.21 6.93 -27.00
CA GLU A 22 21.38 8.07 -27.37
C GLU A 22 20.86 7.86 -28.79
N GLU A 23 19.54 7.78 -28.97
CA GLU A 23 18.91 8.04 -30.27
C GLU A 23 17.75 9.02 -30.05
N GLU A 24 18.06 10.30 -30.26
CA GLU A 24 17.08 11.35 -30.51
C GLU A 24 16.40 11.06 -31.87
N GLU A 25 15.18 10.54 -31.86
CA GLU A 25 14.30 10.59 -33.03
C GLU A 25 13.24 11.66 -32.83
N ALA A 26 13.37 12.76 -33.58
CA ALA A 26 12.37 13.78 -33.71
C ALA A 26 11.65 13.62 -35.06
N GLU A 27 10.39 13.14 -35.09
CA GLU A 27 9.48 13.28 -36.24
C GLU A 27 8.00 13.56 -35.85
N VAL A 28 7.65 14.84 -35.99
CA VAL A 28 6.45 15.58 -36.48
C VAL A 28 5.13 14.87 -36.91
N PHE A 29 3.99 15.42 -36.41
CA PHE A 29 2.56 15.41 -36.89
C PHE A 29 1.83 14.05 -37.08
N ASP A 30 0.52 13.86 -36.87
CA ASP A 30 -0.64 14.68 -37.25
C ASP A 30 -1.91 14.33 -36.44
N GLU A 31 -2.84 15.28 -36.42
CA GLU A 31 -4.16 15.28 -35.79
C GLU A 31 -5.14 14.30 -36.46
N VAL A 32 -5.63 13.26 -35.75
CA VAL A 32 -6.94 12.64 -36.06
C VAL A 32 -7.65 12.20 -34.77
N SER A 33 -8.83 12.77 -34.57
CA SER A 33 -9.84 12.34 -33.61
C SER A 33 -10.19 10.86 -33.76
N SER A 34 -10.00 10.07 -32.70
CA SER A 34 -10.89 8.95 -32.43
C SER A 34 -11.22 8.94 -30.94
N SER A 35 -12.43 9.40 -30.63
CA SER A 35 -13.10 9.21 -29.36
C SER A 35 -13.07 7.74 -28.95
N LEU A 36 -12.10 7.36 -28.12
CA LEU A 36 -12.22 6.18 -27.28
C LEU A 36 -12.62 6.66 -25.90
N ASN A 37 -13.93 6.80 -25.79
CA ASN A 37 -14.67 6.97 -24.56
C ASN A 37 -14.45 5.70 -23.72
N ASN A 38 -13.32 5.60 -23.02
CA ASN A 38 -13.14 4.61 -21.96
C ASN A 38 -13.95 5.08 -20.75
N GLN A 39 -15.28 5.03 -20.89
CA GLN A 39 -16.16 4.78 -19.75
C GLN A 39 -15.84 3.37 -19.28
N SER A 40 -14.77 3.26 -18.49
CA SER A 40 -14.56 2.13 -17.61
C SER A 40 -15.77 2.10 -16.71
N THR A 41 -16.68 1.18 -16.98
CA THR A 41 -17.86 0.98 -16.15
C THR A 41 -17.36 0.61 -14.76
N ASP A 42 -17.85 1.32 -13.74
CA ASP A 42 -17.60 1.06 -12.31
C ASP A 42 -17.96 -0.37 -11.85
N ALA A 43 -18.43 -1.23 -12.75
CA ALA A 43 -18.87 -2.59 -12.50
C ALA A 43 -17.74 -3.62 -12.33
N GLU A 44 -16.49 -3.29 -12.70
CA GLU A 44 -15.31 -4.17 -12.57
C GLU A 44 -14.49 -3.90 -11.29
N ARG A 45 -14.84 -2.83 -10.56
CA ARG A 45 -14.29 -2.52 -9.24
C ARG A 45 -14.91 -3.52 -8.26
N GLY A 46 -14.08 -4.36 -7.64
CA GLY A 46 -14.55 -5.25 -6.58
C GLY A 46 -15.34 -4.47 -5.53
N LEU A 47 -16.25 -5.13 -4.81
CA LEU A 47 -17.06 -4.47 -3.79
C LEU A 47 -16.14 -3.68 -2.85
N PRO A 48 -16.36 -2.36 -2.67
CA PRO A 48 -15.55 -1.55 -1.78
C PRO A 48 -15.50 -2.19 -0.39
N LEU A 49 -14.32 -2.25 0.25
CA LEU A 49 -14.16 -2.65 1.65
C LEU A 49 -15.07 -1.84 2.58
N SER A 50 -15.39 -0.62 2.16
CA SER A 50 -16.32 0.32 2.78
C SER A 50 -17.81 0.05 2.48
N ALA A 51 -18.15 -0.58 1.34
CA ALA A 51 -19.52 -0.80 0.88
C ALA A 51 -20.20 -2.06 1.45
N SER A 52 -19.44 -2.91 2.16
CA SER A 52 -20.01 -4.02 2.93
C SER A 52 -20.71 -3.50 4.19
N ILE A 53 -21.90 -2.92 4.00
CA ILE A 53 -22.88 -2.44 4.99
C ILE A 53 -22.26 -1.54 6.08
N PRO A 54 -22.63 -0.25 6.18
CA PRO A 54 -22.24 0.54 7.34
C PRO A 54 -22.85 -0.13 8.57
N ASN A 55 -22.04 -0.86 9.33
CA ASN A 55 -22.50 -1.45 10.57
C ASN A 55 -22.65 -0.25 11.52
N PRO A 56 -23.87 0.13 11.93
CA PRO A 56 -24.10 1.35 12.73
C PRO A 56 -23.52 1.26 14.15
N SER A 57 -22.77 0.19 14.45
CA SER A 57 -22.12 -0.13 15.71
C SER A 57 -20.65 -0.53 15.51
N ARG A 58 -19.97 -0.02 14.47
CA ARG A 58 -18.52 -0.24 14.27
C ARG A 58 -17.71 0.55 15.31
N SER A 59 -17.72 0.09 16.55
CA SER A 59 -16.77 0.51 17.58
C SER A 59 -15.52 -0.35 17.44
N TRP A 60 -14.45 0.22 16.90
CA TRP A 60 -13.16 -0.45 16.90
C TRP A 60 -12.60 -0.45 18.33
N SER A 61 -12.38 -1.63 18.89
CA SER A 61 -11.67 -1.75 20.15
C SER A 61 -10.17 -1.67 19.90
N TRP A 62 -9.48 -0.83 20.68
CA TRP A 62 -8.03 -0.71 20.68
C TRP A 62 -7.51 -1.04 22.07
N GLN A 63 -6.62 -2.03 22.16
CA GLN A 63 -5.98 -2.45 23.39
C GLN A 63 -4.50 -2.05 23.35
N ARG A 64 -4.07 -1.23 24.32
CA ARG A 64 -2.65 -0.95 24.54
C ARG A 64 -1.96 -2.18 25.11
N ILE A 65 -0.79 -2.53 24.58
CA ILE A 65 0.06 -3.56 25.17
C ILE A 65 1.00 -2.88 26.16
N GLU A 66 0.71 -2.97 27.45
CA GLU A 66 1.42 -2.24 28.52
C GLU A 66 2.94 -2.47 28.54
N ALA A 67 3.38 -3.65 28.12
CA ALA A 67 4.80 -4.00 28.08
C ALA A 67 5.60 -3.27 26.99
N ILE A 68 4.93 -2.69 25.98
CA ILE A 68 5.57 -2.09 24.81
C ILE A 68 4.92 -0.74 24.49
N ASN A 69 5.66 0.35 24.72
CA ASN A 69 5.20 1.69 24.39
C ASN A 69 4.93 1.85 22.89
N GLY A 70 3.79 2.45 22.55
CA GLY A 70 3.36 2.66 21.17
C GLY A 70 2.75 1.43 20.49
N LEU A 71 2.63 0.29 21.18
CA LEU A 71 1.98 -0.90 20.61
C LEU A 71 0.49 -0.97 20.99
N TRP A 72 -0.34 -1.01 19.96
CA TRP A 72 -1.79 -1.15 20.07
C TRP A 72 -2.28 -2.34 19.24
N LEU A 73 -3.27 -3.06 19.76
CA LEU A 73 -3.92 -4.17 19.08
C LEU A 73 -5.40 -3.85 18.91
N SER A 74 -5.91 -3.97 17.67
CA SER A 74 -7.34 -4.02 17.42
C SER A 74 -7.73 -5.41 16.97
N THR A 75 -8.51 -6.11 17.80
CA THR A 75 -9.08 -7.40 17.44
C THR A 75 -10.31 -7.18 16.58
N ASP A 76 -10.55 -8.09 15.62
CA ASP A 76 -11.74 -8.05 14.76
C ASP A 76 -11.89 -6.74 13.95
N PHE A 77 -10.76 -6.09 13.65
CA PHE A 77 -10.72 -4.82 12.91
C PHE A 77 -11.42 -4.89 11.55
N LEU A 78 -11.21 -6.00 10.82
CA LEU A 78 -11.93 -6.31 9.58
C LEU A 78 -12.98 -7.39 9.84
N SER A 79 -14.20 -7.18 9.37
CA SER A 79 -15.23 -8.21 9.37
C SER A 79 -14.85 -9.39 8.45
N PRO A 80 -15.42 -10.60 8.64
CA PRO A 80 -15.16 -11.73 7.75
C PRO A 80 -15.42 -11.43 6.27
N GLN A 81 -16.41 -10.59 5.97
CA GLN A 81 -16.73 -10.15 4.61
C GLN A 81 -15.64 -9.22 4.05
N GLN A 82 -15.12 -8.30 4.87
CA GLN A 82 -14.01 -7.42 4.48
C GLN A 82 -12.72 -8.22 4.29
N GLN A 83 -12.41 -9.17 5.17
CA GLN A 83 -11.27 -10.07 5.02
C GLN A 83 -11.36 -10.87 3.71
N SER A 84 -12.54 -11.42 3.39
CA SER A 84 -12.76 -12.17 2.15
C SER A 84 -12.58 -11.28 0.91
N SER A 85 -13.08 -10.05 0.97
CA SER A 85 -12.97 -9.06 -0.12
C SER A 85 -11.51 -8.62 -0.34
N LEU A 86 -10.78 -8.35 0.75
CA LEU A 86 -9.35 -8.02 0.71
C LEU A 86 -8.53 -9.17 0.10
N LEU A 87 -8.76 -10.40 0.56
CA LEU A 87 -8.09 -11.58 0.02
C LEU A 87 -8.41 -11.80 -1.46
N PHE A 88 -9.65 -11.56 -1.88
CA PHE A 88 -10.03 -11.62 -3.29
C PHE A 88 -9.29 -10.56 -4.11
N ALA A 89 -9.23 -9.32 -3.63
CA ALA A 89 -8.53 -8.22 -4.30
C ALA A 89 -7.02 -8.50 -4.44
N ILE A 90 -6.35 -8.95 -3.36
CA ILE A 90 -4.93 -9.35 -3.40
C ILE A 90 -4.70 -10.49 -4.40
N LYS A 91 -5.60 -11.48 -4.45
CA LYS A 91 -5.51 -12.58 -5.44
C LYS A 91 -5.70 -12.09 -6.87
N LYS A 92 -6.63 -11.15 -7.10
CA LYS A 92 -6.88 -10.54 -8.42
C LYS A 92 -5.66 -9.78 -8.93
N GLU A 93 -4.89 -9.14 -8.04
CA GLU A 93 -3.61 -8.48 -8.39
C GLU A 93 -2.49 -9.46 -8.77
N GLY A 94 -2.63 -10.76 -8.48
CA GLY A 94 -1.69 -11.78 -8.91
C GLY A 94 -0.34 -11.79 -8.18
N TRP A 95 -0.22 -11.14 -7.01
CA TRP A 95 1.05 -11.00 -6.29
C TRP A 95 1.69 -12.33 -5.84
N PHE A 96 0.86 -13.36 -5.61
CA PHE A 96 1.29 -14.63 -5.00
C PHE A 96 0.87 -15.84 -5.85
N ILE A 97 0.94 -15.74 -7.18
CA ILE A 97 0.59 -16.85 -8.10
C ILE A 97 1.60 -17.99 -8.00
N GLU A 98 2.90 -17.67 -7.92
CA GLU A 98 3.96 -18.67 -7.78
C GLU A 98 4.28 -18.91 -6.31
N LEU A 99 4.45 -20.17 -5.93
CA LEU A 99 4.76 -20.56 -4.55
C LEU A 99 6.12 -20.04 -4.05
N SER A 100 7.02 -19.66 -4.96
CA SER A 100 8.30 -19.01 -4.67
C SER A 100 8.15 -17.55 -4.22
N HIS A 101 7.03 -16.90 -4.52
CA HIS A 101 6.79 -15.50 -4.14
C HIS A 101 6.12 -15.43 -2.77
N ASN A 102 6.89 -15.08 -1.74
CA ASN A 102 6.40 -14.90 -0.38
C ASN A 102 6.26 -13.42 0.04
N GLN A 103 6.69 -12.49 -0.82
CA GLN A 103 6.64 -11.05 -0.55
C GLN A 103 6.35 -10.26 -1.84
N ALA A 104 5.53 -9.23 -1.72
CA ALA A 104 5.29 -8.21 -2.74
C ALA A 104 5.42 -6.82 -2.12
N MET A 105 5.94 -5.84 -2.88
CA MET A 105 6.14 -4.46 -2.43
C MET A 105 5.58 -3.48 -3.44
N ARG A 106 5.04 -2.36 -2.95
CA ARG A 106 4.53 -1.27 -3.77
C ARG A 106 4.81 0.08 -3.09
N PHE A 107 5.20 1.07 -3.89
CA PHE A 107 5.58 2.41 -3.43
C PHE A 107 4.86 3.46 -4.29
N GLY A 108 4.48 4.58 -3.70
CA GLY A 108 3.70 5.62 -4.36
C GLY A 108 2.26 5.18 -4.55
N ASP A 109 1.86 4.93 -5.79
CA ASP A 109 0.48 4.61 -6.14
C ASP A 109 0.10 3.20 -5.66
N LEU A 110 -0.60 3.11 -4.54
CA LEU A 110 -1.05 1.85 -3.96
C LEU A 110 -2.28 1.29 -4.70
N PRO A 111 -2.59 -0.02 -4.57
CA PRO A 111 -3.82 -0.57 -5.11
C PRO A 111 -5.02 0.00 -4.37
N PHE A 112 -6.17 0.12 -5.05
CA PHE A 112 -7.39 0.69 -4.46
C PHE A 112 -7.80 0.07 -3.12
N TRP A 113 -7.67 -1.25 -2.97
CA TRP A 113 -8.00 -1.93 -1.71
C TRP A 113 -7.08 -1.52 -0.54
N ALA A 114 -5.85 -1.08 -0.82
CA ALA A 114 -4.90 -0.61 0.18
C ALA A 114 -5.26 0.81 0.64
N ASP A 115 -5.70 1.67 -0.27
CA ASP A 115 -6.22 2.99 0.07
C ASP A 115 -7.48 2.84 0.94
N GLU A 116 -8.41 1.97 0.57
CA GLU A 116 -9.60 1.70 1.39
C GLU A 116 -9.28 1.14 2.79
N LEU A 117 -8.29 0.25 2.87
CA LEU A 117 -7.82 -0.25 4.17
C LEU A 117 -7.21 0.88 5.00
N SER A 118 -6.46 1.77 4.35
CA SER A 118 -5.85 2.95 4.98
C SER A 118 -6.91 3.89 5.53
N ASP A 119 -7.97 4.15 4.77
CA ASP A 119 -9.11 4.96 5.20
C ASP A 119 -9.82 4.34 6.40
N CYS A 120 -10.02 3.01 6.39
CA CYS A 120 -10.60 2.31 7.55
C CYS A 120 -9.73 2.47 8.80
N ILE A 121 -8.39 2.42 8.68
CA ILE A 121 -7.48 2.61 9.83
C ILE A 121 -7.59 4.04 10.35
N ARG A 122 -7.58 5.02 9.44
CA ARG A 122 -7.69 6.45 9.81
C ARG A 122 -9.01 6.73 10.52
N GLU A 123 -10.13 6.24 9.97
CA GLU A 123 -11.45 6.37 10.58
C GLU A 123 -11.50 5.73 11.97
N ALA A 124 -10.89 4.55 12.14
CA ALA A 124 -10.88 3.83 13.40
C ALA A 124 -10.11 4.52 14.51
N ILE A 125 -9.01 5.20 14.17
CA ILE A 125 -8.21 5.96 15.13
C ILE A 125 -8.90 7.28 15.46
N CYS A 126 -9.36 8.03 14.46
CA CYS A 126 -10.08 9.28 14.67
C CYS A 126 -11.42 9.09 15.40
N GLY A 127 -12.07 7.93 15.21
CA GLY A 127 -13.32 7.57 15.87
C GLY A 127 -13.13 7.22 17.35
N SER A 128 -12.05 6.50 17.69
CA SER A 128 -11.76 6.12 19.08
C SER A 128 -11.28 7.31 19.93
N GLU A 129 -10.52 8.23 19.35
CA GLU A 129 -10.04 9.44 20.04
C GLU A 129 -11.17 10.42 20.42
N ARG A 130 -12.30 10.40 19.70
CA ARG A 130 -13.47 11.26 20.02
C ARG A 130 -14.23 10.81 21.27
N GLU A 131 -14.12 9.55 21.67
CA GLU A 131 -14.73 9.04 22.91
C GLU A 131 -13.88 9.43 24.14
N THR A 132 -12.58 9.67 23.95
CA THR A 132 -11.65 10.14 24.96
C THR A 132 -11.51 11.66 24.87
N ASN A 133 -12.37 12.40 25.58
CA ASN A 133 -12.35 13.87 25.55
C ASN A 133 -10.94 14.48 25.75
N ILE A 134 -10.71 15.48 24.91
CA ILE A 134 -9.51 16.27 24.66
C ILE A 134 -9.21 17.19 25.85
N GLU A 135 -8.31 16.82 26.78
CA GLU A 135 -7.62 17.81 27.65
C GLU A 135 -6.17 17.48 28.02
N ASP A 136 -5.63 16.30 27.73
CA ASP A 136 -4.20 16.02 27.96
C ASP A 136 -3.45 15.82 26.64
N CYS A 137 -3.03 16.95 26.06
CA CYS A 137 -1.99 17.00 25.04
C CYS A 137 -0.62 16.72 25.68
N ASP A 138 -0.44 15.51 26.20
CA ASP A 138 0.88 14.94 26.48
C ASP A 138 0.97 13.53 25.88
N ASN A 139 1.02 13.52 24.54
CA ASN A 139 1.76 12.67 23.59
C ASN A 139 2.10 11.17 23.85
N GLU A 140 1.66 10.51 24.92
CA GLU A 140 1.97 9.10 25.20
C GLU A 140 0.78 8.14 25.10
N ALA A 141 -0.43 8.64 24.88
CA ALA A 141 -1.66 7.83 24.86
C ALA A 141 -2.37 7.74 23.50
N SER A 142 -1.96 8.51 22.48
CA SER A 142 -2.55 8.42 21.14
C SER A 142 -2.11 7.16 20.39
N ILE A 143 -2.99 6.55 19.60
CA ILE A 143 -2.68 5.33 18.83
C ILE A 143 -1.63 5.62 17.75
N LEU A 144 -1.76 6.77 17.08
CA LEU A 144 -0.75 7.29 16.15
C LEU A 144 -0.51 8.78 16.45
N PRO A 145 0.72 9.29 16.20
CA PRO A 145 0.99 10.72 16.26
C PRO A 145 0.09 11.52 15.32
N SER A 146 -0.39 12.68 15.77
CA SER A 146 -1.23 13.59 14.99
C SER A 146 -0.63 13.97 13.64
N GLN A 147 0.69 14.09 13.55
CA GLN A 147 1.40 14.36 12.29
C GLN A 147 1.19 13.27 11.24
N LEU A 148 1.06 12.00 11.64
CA LEU A 148 0.77 10.90 10.72
C LEU A 148 -0.69 10.93 10.27
N LEU A 149 -1.62 11.25 11.18
CA LEU A 149 -3.05 11.36 10.87
C LEU A 149 -3.40 12.49 9.90
N LEU A 150 -2.47 13.42 9.63
CA LEU A 150 -2.63 14.51 8.68
C LEU A 150 -2.00 14.22 7.30
N ARG A 151 -1.30 13.09 7.12
CA ARG A 151 -0.67 12.73 5.85
C ARG A 151 -1.71 12.42 4.78
N ASP A 152 -1.37 12.74 3.53
CA ASP A 152 -2.10 12.34 2.33
C ASP A 152 -1.10 11.96 1.21
N PRO A 153 -1.07 10.70 0.73
CA PRO A 153 -1.87 9.57 1.22
C PRO A 153 -1.46 9.16 2.65
N PHE A 154 -2.33 8.40 3.33
CA PHE A 154 -2.04 7.97 4.71
C PHE A 154 -0.79 7.09 4.79
N PHE A 155 -0.69 6.17 3.84
CA PHE A 155 0.45 5.32 3.59
C PHE A 155 0.78 5.42 2.10
N ASP A 156 2.07 5.49 1.78
CA ASP A 156 2.62 5.57 0.42
C ASP A 156 3.49 4.34 0.09
N GLN A 157 3.57 3.39 1.01
CA GLN A 157 4.37 2.18 0.88
C GLN A 157 3.62 0.99 1.48
N LEU A 158 3.69 -0.13 0.78
CA LEU A 158 3.03 -1.37 1.17
C LEU A 158 3.96 -2.56 0.92
N ILE A 159 4.08 -3.42 1.93
CA ILE A 159 4.73 -4.72 1.82
C ILE A 159 3.73 -5.78 2.25
N ALA A 160 3.38 -6.67 1.33
CA ALA A 160 2.52 -7.82 1.61
C ALA A 160 3.36 -9.09 1.67
N ASN A 161 3.18 -9.87 2.73
CA ASN A 161 3.89 -11.13 2.93
C ASN A 161 2.89 -12.29 3.00
N VAL A 162 3.27 -13.44 2.43
CA VAL A 162 2.55 -14.71 2.55
C VAL A 162 3.45 -15.71 3.27
N TYR A 163 2.91 -16.31 4.32
CA TYR A 163 3.60 -17.32 5.12
C TYR A 163 2.93 -18.67 4.92
N GLN A 164 3.72 -19.66 4.49
CA GLN A 164 3.31 -21.06 4.51
C GLN A 164 3.53 -21.64 5.91
N PRO A 165 2.79 -22.70 6.30
CA PRO A 165 3.12 -23.47 7.49
C PRO A 165 4.59 -23.91 7.46
N GLY A 166 5.28 -23.78 8.60
CA GLY A 166 6.68 -24.20 8.77
C GLY A 166 6.84 -25.69 9.00
#